data_AF-A0A2K3PPX8-F1
#
_entry.id   AF-A0A2K3PPX8-F1
#
_cell.length_a   1.000
_cell.length_b   1.000
_cell.length_c   1.000
_cell.angle_alpha   90.00
_cell.angle_beta   90.00
_cell.angle_gamma   90.00
#
_symmetry.space_group_name_H-M   'P 1'
#
loop_
_entity.id
_entity.type
_entity.pdbx_description
1 polymer ?
#
loop_
_entity_poly.entity_id
_entity_poly.type
_entity_poly.pdbx_seq_one_letter_code
_entity_poly.pdbx_strand_id
1 'polypeptide(L)'
;MQDSKDYYGLAPGKSAILRYAFPIKCTEVILADDNETILEIRAEYDPSKKTKPKGVLHWVAQPSHEVDPLKVEVRLFERLFLSENPAELGDNWLDDLNPHSKELIPNAFGLSSLRDAKVGDSFQFERLGYFVVDKDSTPEKLVFNRTVTLKDNYGKGGK
;
A
#
# COMPACT_ATOMS: atom_id res chain seq x y z
N MET A 1 4.31 -17.58 -13.43
CA MET A 1 4.02 -17.20 -12.04
C MET A 1 4.74 -18.15 -11.07
N GLN A 2 6.06 -18.02 -10.93
CA GLN A 2 6.82 -18.76 -9.92
C GLN A 2 7.15 -17.78 -8.80
N ASP A 3 6.88 -18.18 -7.57
CA ASP A 3 7.19 -17.36 -6.40
C ASP A 3 8.56 -17.72 -5.81
N SER A 4 9.05 -16.88 -4.90
CA SER A 4 10.28 -17.16 -4.16
C SER A 4 9.97 -17.83 -2.81
N LYS A 5 10.95 -18.56 -2.27
CA LYS A 5 10.84 -19.23 -0.97
C LYS A 5 10.51 -18.27 0.17
N ASP A 6 10.97 -17.02 0.06
CA ASP A 6 10.78 -15.96 1.06
C ASP A 6 9.60 -15.03 0.74
N TYR A 7 8.81 -15.34 -0.29
CA TYR A 7 7.59 -14.62 -0.59
C TYR A 7 6.45 -15.10 0.31
N TYR A 8 6.07 -14.25 1.26
CA TYR A 8 4.95 -14.45 2.19
C TYR A 8 3.67 -13.71 1.78
N GLY A 9 3.53 -13.39 0.48
CA GLY A 9 2.28 -12.89 -0.09
C GLY A 9 1.38 -14.02 -0.62
N LEU A 10 0.41 -13.65 -1.45
CA LEU A 10 -0.49 -14.60 -2.09
C LEU A 10 0.00 -14.91 -3.52
N ALA A 11 0.04 -16.18 -3.87
CA ALA A 11 0.44 -16.69 -5.19
C ALA A 11 -0.40 -17.94 -5.51
N PRO A 12 -0.50 -18.37 -6.79
CA PRO A 12 -1.25 -19.58 -7.15
C PRO A 12 -0.91 -20.78 -6.26
N GLY A 13 -1.91 -21.37 -5.61
CA GLY A 13 -1.75 -22.49 -4.68
C GLY A 13 -1.24 -22.15 -3.28
N LYS A 14 -0.74 -20.93 -3.05
CA LYS A 14 -0.33 -20.45 -1.71
C LYS A 14 -1.51 -19.91 -0.91
N SER A 15 -1.33 -19.94 0.41
CA SER A 15 -2.25 -19.33 1.36
C SER A 15 -1.64 -18.16 2.09
N ALA A 16 -2.49 -17.22 2.50
CA ALA A 16 -2.17 -16.09 3.38
C ALA A 16 -3.36 -15.81 4.31
N ILE A 17 -3.12 -15.12 5.43
CA ILE A 17 -4.18 -14.69 6.35
C ILE A 17 -4.63 -13.28 5.97
N LEU A 18 -5.93 -13.07 5.78
CA LEU A 18 -6.48 -11.73 5.77
C LEU A 18 -6.53 -11.20 7.21
N ARG A 19 -5.91 -10.05 7.47
CA ARG A 19 -5.85 -9.43 8.80
C ARG A 19 -7.27 -9.31 9.38
N TYR A 20 -7.42 -9.76 10.63
CA TYR A 20 -8.71 -9.81 11.34
C TYR A 20 -9.80 -10.71 10.73
N ALA A 21 -9.48 -11.54 9.74
CA ALA A 21 -10.42 -12.42 9.07
C ALA A 21 -9.90 -13.88 9.02
N PHE A 22 -10.08 -14.56 7.89
CA PHE A 22 -9.77 -15.98 7.70
C PHE A 22 -8.53 -16.17 6.81
N PRO A 23 -7.82 -17.31 6.94
CA PRO A 23 -6.87 -17.74 5.92
C PRO A 23 -7.59 -17.93 4.57
N ILE A 24 -6.94 -17.50 3.50
CA ILE A 24 -7.38 -17.73 2.12
C ILE A 24 -6.30 -18.48 1.33
N LYS A 25 -6.70 -19.25 0.33
CA LYS A 25 -5.81 -19.93 -0.63
C LYS A 25 -6.15 -19.45 -2.04
N CYS A 26 -5.16 -18.95 -2.77
CA CYS A 26 -5.35 -18.56 -4.17
C CYS A 26 -5.53 -19.81 -5.05
N THR A 27 -6.65 -19.86 -5.75
CA THR A 27 -7.02 -20.96 -6.63
C THR A 27 -6.83 -20.59 -8.10
N GLU A 28 -7.03 -19.33 -8.46
CA GLU A 28 -6.97 -18.87 -9.85
C GLU A 28 -6.51 -17.40 -9.93
N VAL A 29 -5.76 -17.07 -10.97
CA VAL A 29 -5.37 -15.69 -11.32
C VAL A 29 -5.86 -15.42 -12.73
N ILE A 30 -6.74 -14.44 -12.87
CA ILE A 30 -7.30 -14.01 -14.16
C ILE A 30 -6.48 -12.84 -14.67
N LEU A 31 -5.91 -13.01 -15.86
CA LEU A 31 -5.09 -12.00 -16.54
C LEU A 31 -5.91 -11.27 -17.60
N ALA A 32 -5.49 -10.06 -17.93
CA ALA A 32 -5.96 -9.34 -19.11
C ALA A 32 -5.38 -9.96 -20.40
N ASP A 33 -5.83 -9.45 -21.55
CA ASP A 33 -5.42 -9.93 -22.87
C ASP A 33 -3.91 -9.80 -23.13
N ASP A 34 -3.24 -8.87 -22.42
CA ASP A 34 -1.78 -8.69 -22.47
C ASP A 34 -1.01 -9.83 -21.78
N ASN A 35 -1.68 -10.70 -21.02
CA ASN A 35 -1.12 -11.74 -20.15
C ASN A 35 -0.12 -11.23 -19.09
N GLU A 36 -0.13 -9.93 -18.80
CA GLU A 36 0.74 -9.28 -17.81
C GLU A 36 -0.07 -8.64 -16.67
N THR A 37 -1.20 -8.01 -17.00
CA THR A 37 -2.05 -7.31 -16.04
C THR A 37 -2.97 -8.29 -15.31
N ILE A 38 -2.90 -8.34 -13.98
CA ILE A 38 -3.81 -9.14 -13.15
C ILE A 38 -5.14 -8.39 -12.98
N LEU A 39 -6.24 -9.01 -13.39
CA LEU A 39 -7.60 -8.45 -13.26
C LEU A 39 -8.31 -8.92 -11.99
N GLU A 40 -8.20 -10.21 -11.68
CA GLU A 40 -8.90 -10.83 -10.54
C GLU A 40 -8.07 -11.97 -9.96
N ILE A 41 -8.14 -12.14 -8.64
CA ILE A 41 -7.63 -13.30 -7.93
C ILE A 41 -8.80 -14.01 -7.27
N ARG A 42 -9.02 -15.28 -7.61
CA ARG A 42 -10.00 -16.12 -6.92
C ARG A 42 -9.31 -16.88 -5.81
N ALA A 43 -10.00 -16.96 -4.68
CA ALA A 43 -9.48 -17.64 -3.50
C ALA A 43 -10.59 -18.34 -2.73
N GLU A 44 -10.23 -19.43 -2.08
CA GLU A 44 -11.06 -20.14 -1.11
C GLU A 44 -10.64 -19.76 0.30
N TYR A 45 -11.60 -19.52 1.20
CA TYR A 45 -11.30 -19.23 2.61
C TYR A 45 -11.45 -20.48 3.49
N ASP A 46 -10.64 -20.56 4.56
CA ASP A 46 -10.68 -21.63 5.56
C ASP A 46 -11.43 -21.16 6.83
N PRO A 47 -12.74 -21.45 6.96
CA PRO A 47 -13.51 -21.09 8.16
C PRO A 47 -13.02 -21.79 9.42
N SER A 48 -12.41 -22.97 9.28
CA SER A 48 -11.92 -23.78 10.40
C SER A 48 -10.63 -23.24 11.00
N LYS A 49 -9.94 -22.32 10.30
CA LYS A 49 -8.64 -21.73 10.68
C LYS A 49 -7.57 -22.79 10.98
N LYS A 50 -7.68 -23.98 10.39
CA LYS A 50 -6.69 -25.06 10.53
C LYS A 50 -5.41 -24.74 9.78
N THR A 51 -5.53 -24.05 8.66
CA THR A 51 -4.39 -23.57 7.87
C THR A 51 -3.72 -22.44 8.63
N LYS A 52 -2.39 -22.52 8.83
CA LYS A 52 -1.57 -21.48 9.47
C LYS A 52 -0.52 -20.93 8.49
N PRO A 53 -0.91 -20.07 7.54
CA PRO A 53 0.04 -19.42 6.65
C PRO A 53 1.03 -18.53 7.39
N LYS A 54 2.21 -18.32 6.77
CA LYS A 54 3.20 -17.37 7.28
C LYS A 54 2.85 -15.91 6.97
N GLY A 55 2.15 -15.68 5.86
CA GLY A 55 1.79 -14.36 5.36
C GLY A 55 0.53 -13.79 6.00
N VAL A 56 0.53 -12.48 6.26
CA VAL A 56 -0.66 -11.70 6.65
C VAL A 56 -0.81 -10.50 5.72
N LEU A 57 -2.01 -10.31 5.17
CA LEU A 57 -2.35 -9.25 4.24
C LEU A 57 -3.37 -8.30 4.88
N HIS A 58 -3.18 -6.99 4.68
CA HIS A 58 -4.28 -6.04 4.86
C HIS A 58 -5.24 -6.17 3.68
N TRP A 59 -6.48 -5.73 3.85
CA TRP A 59 -7.51 -5.79 2.82
C TRP A 59 -8.58 -4.74 3.11
N VAL A 60 -9.34 -4.40 2.08
CA VAL A 60 -10.55 -3.58 2.17
C VAL A 60 -11.66 -4.37 1.48
N ALA A 61 -12.82 -4.47 2.12
CA ALA A 61 -13.95 -5.20 1.55
C ALA A 61 -14.50 -4.47 0.33
N GLN A 62 -15.08 -5.23 -0.62
CA GLN A 62 -15.93 -4.65 -1.64
C GLN A 62 -17.18 -4.00 -1.02
N PRO A 63 -17.82 -3.03 -1.71
CA PRO A 63 -19.07 -2.46 -1.25
C PRO A 63 -20.15 -3.54 -0.99
N SER A 64 -20.85 -3.40 0.13
CA SER A 64 -22.00 -4.20 0.52
C SER A 64 -22.98 -3.34 1.33
N HIS A 65 -24.12 -3.90 1.75
CA HIS A 65 -25.07 -3.15 2.58
C HIS A 65 -24.46 -2.70 3.92
N GLU A 66 -23.47 -3.42 4.44
CA GLU A 66 -22.85 -3.14 5.75
C GLU A 66 -21.51 -2.39 5.64
N VAL A 67 -20.89 -2.40 4.46
CA VAL A 67 -19.55 -1.83 4.25
C VAL A 67 -19.51 -1.01 2.99
N ASP A 68 -19.13 0.25 3.10
CA ASP A 68 -19.00 1.18 1.97
C ASP A 68 -17.57 1.73 1.92
N PRO A 69 -16.64 1.08 1.18
CA PRO A 69 -15.25 1.50 1.14
C PRO A 69 -15.10 2.85 0.46
N LEU A 70 -14.17 3.67 0.95
CA LEU A 70 -13.94 5.00 0.42
C LEU A 70 -12.91 4.95 -0.70
N LYS A 71 -13.10 5.77 -1.73
CA LYS A 71 -12.01 6.14 -2.63
C LYS A 71 -11.26 7.32 -2.04
N VAL A 72 -9.95 7.19 -1.91
CA VAL A 72 -9.07 8.21 -1.33
C VAL A 72 -7.87 8.45 -2.23
N GLU A 73 -7.36 9.67 -2.22
CA GLU A 73 -6.09 9.99 -2.85
C GLU A 73 -4.97 9.72 -1.84
N VAL A 74 -3.93 9.01 -2.27
CA VAL A 74 -2.73 8.77 -1.46
C VAL A 74 -1.52 9.33 -2.17
N ARG A 75 -0.72 10.12 -1.46
CA ARG A 75 0.54 10.70 -1.93
C ARG A 75 1.69 10.04 -1.18
N LEU A 76 2.51 9.31 -1.90
CA LEU A 76 3.70 8.66 -1.36
C LEU A 76 4.88 9.57 -1.59
N PHE A 77 5.50 10.04 -0.50
CA PHE A 77 6.71 10.86 -0.59
C PHE A 77 7.96 10.01 -0.36
N GLU A 78 9.04 10.43 -1.03
CA GLU A 78 10.42 9.97 -0.89
C GLU A 78 11.34 11.20 -0.76
N ARG A 79 12.65 10.97 -0.59
CA ARG A 79 13.64 12.05 -0.60
C ARG A 79 13.49 12.92 -1.85
N LEU A 80 13.51 14.24 -1.64
CA LEU A 80 13.45 15.22 -2.74
C LEU A 80 14.71 15.20 -3.60
N PHE A 81 15.86 14.92 -2.99
CA PHE A 81 17.17 14.89 -3.62
C PHE A 81 17.72 13.46 -3.64
N LEU A 82 18.49 13.14 -4.68
CA LEU A 82 19.19 11.85 -4.79
C LEU A 82 20.43 11.84 -3.89
N SER A 83 21.13 12.96 -3.79
CA SER A 83 22.32 13.13 -2.98
C SER A 83 22.00 13.41 -1.50
N GLU A 84 22.87 12.95 -0.60
CA GLU A 84 22.72 13.25 0.84
C GLU A 84 23.02 14.71 1.18
N ASN A 85 23.93 15.34 0.43
CA ASN A 85 24.29 16.76 0.57
C ASN A 85 24.16 17.51 -0.76
N PRO A 86 22.93 17.89 -1.19
CA PRO A 86 22.71 18.60 -2.44
C PRO A 86 23.37 20.00 -2.47
N ALA A 87 23.74 20.57 -1.31
CA ALA A 87 24.41 21.88 -1.25
C ALA A 87 25.82 21.87 -1.86
N GLU A 88 26.49 20.72 -1.93
CA GLU A 88 27.81 20.58 -2.56
C GLU A 88 27.75 20.60 -4.10
N LEU A 89 26.56 20.48 -4.68
CA LEU A 89 26.35 20.50 -6.13
C LEU A 89 26.37 21.91 -6.73
N GLY A 90 26.42 22.96 -5.88
CA GLY A 90 26.45 24.36 -6.32
C GLY A 90 25.24 24.69 -7.18
N ASP A 91 25.46 25.29 -8.35
CA ASP A 91 24.39 25.72 -9.26
C ASP A 91 23.64 24.56 -9.95
N ASN A 92 24.18 23.32 -9.90
CA ASN A 92 23.58 22.14 -10.55
C ASN A 92 22.63 21.34 -9.64
N TRP A 93 22.27 21.86 -8.46
CA TRP A 93 21.45 21.12 -7.48
C TRP A 93 20.07 20.72 -8.01
N LEU A 94 19.53 21.43 -9.01
CA LEU A 94 18.24 21.10 -9.64
C LEU A 94 18.29 19.77 -10.42
N ASP A 95 19.45 19.39 -10.93
CA ASP A 95 19.64 18.12 -11.66
C ASP A 95 19.61 16.90 -10.71
N ASP A 96 19.72 17.13 -9.39
CA ASP A 96 19.71 16.11 -8.35
C ASP A 96 18.30 15.84 -7.78
N LEU A 97 17.27 16.51 -8.31
CA LEU A 97 15.90 16.25 -7.92
C LEU A 97 15.50 14.81 -8.25
N ASN A 98 14.98 14.10 -7.25
CA ASN A 98 14.45 12.76 -7.42
C ASN A 98 13.11 12.82 -8.17
N PRO A 99 13.02 12.28 -9.39
CA PRO A 99 11.77 12.26 -10.17
C PRO A 99 10.68 11.40 -9.52
N HIS A 100 11.05 10.53 -8.58
CA HIS A 100 10.17 9.67 -7.80
C HIS A 100 9.96 10.18 -6.36
N SER A 101 10.31 11.45 -6.08
CA SER A 101 10.11 12.07 -4.76
C SER A 101 8.63 12.15 -4.34
N LYS A 102 7.71 12.05 -5.31
CA LYS A 102 6.27 11.99 -5.09
C LYS A 102 5.60 11.04 -6.09
N GLU A 103 4.91 10.04 -5.59
CA GLU A 103 4.01 9.18 -6.35
C GLU A 103 2.55 9.44 -5.92
N LEU A 104 1.64 9.54 -6.90
CA LEU A 104 0.23 9.81 -6.68
C LEU A 104 -0.60 8.56 -6.97
N ILE A 105 -1.35 8.08 -5.97
CA ILE A 105 -2.34 7.02 -6.11
C ILE A 105 -3.74 7.65 -5.99
N PRO A 106 -4.40 8.00 -7.10
CA PRO A 106 -5.62 8.81 -7.07
C PRO A 106 -6.88 8.07 -6.62
N ASN A 107 -6.90 6.74 -6.73
CA ASN A 107 -8.07 5.91 -6.50
C ASN A 107 -7.76 4.72 -5.57
N ALA A 108 -7.08 4.99 -4.45
CA ALA A 108 -6.87 3.98 -3.42
C ALA A 108 -8.18 3.69 -2.68
N PHE A 109 -8.31 2.47 -2.15
CA PHE A 109 -9.45 2.10 -1.30
C PHE A 109 -9.09 2.23 0.18
N GLY A 110 -9.95 2.90 0.94
CA GLY A 110 -9.87 3.07 2.39
C GLY A 110 -11.07 2.50 3.12
N LEU A 111 -10.95 2.31 4.43
CA LEU A 111 -12.06 1.86 5.28
C LEU A 111 -13.10 2.96 5.45
N SER A 112 -14.38 2.57 5.60
CA SER A 112 -15.48 3.51 5.85
C SER A 112 -15.28 4.38 7.09
N SER A 113 -14.55 3.86 8.09
CA SER A 113 -14.22 4.59 9.32
C SER A 113 -13.35 5.83 9.10
N LEU A 114 -12.71 5.97 7.94
CA LEU A 114 -11.93 7.15 7.59
C LEU A 114 -12.81 8.32 7.14
N ARG A 115 -14.11 8.12 6.93
CA ARG A 115 -15.03 9.13 6.35
C ARG A 115 -15.00 10.46 7.09
N ASP A 116 -14.91 10.41 8.41
CA ASP A 116 -14.94 11.58 9.28
C ASP A 116 -13.54 12.07 9.68
N ALA A 117 -12.49 11.57 9.03
CA ALA A 117 -11.12 11.98 9.30
C ALA A 117 -10.91 13.46 8.96
N LYS A 118 -10.25 14.18 9.85
CA LYS A 118 -10.02 15.62 9.77
C LYS A 118 -8.60 15.91 9.35
N VAL A 119 -8.39 17.07 8.72
CA VAL A 119 -7.05 17.56 8.38
C VAL A 119 -6.12 17.50 9.60
N GLY A 120 -4.96 16.88 9.43
CA GLY A 120 -3.99 16.66 10.50
C GLY A 120 -4.17 15.36 11.29
N ASP A 121 -5.29 14.64 11.15
CA ASP A 121 -5.43 13.32 11.75
C ASP A 121 -4.39 12.36 11.17
N SER A 122 -3.78 11.56 12.05
CA SER A 122 -2.72 10.62 11.69
C SER A 122 -3.14 9.18 11.90
N PHE A 123 -2.80 8.32 10.95
CA PHE A 123 -3.15 6.89 10.95
C PHE A 123 -1.94 6.05 10.59
N GLN A 124 -1.86 4.84 11.14
CA GLN A 124 -1.02 3.79 10.57
C GLN A 124 -1.85 3.00 9.56
N PHE A 125 -1.51 3.08 8.28
CA PHE A 125 -2.06 2.15 7.29
C PHE A 125 -1.25 0.87 7.37
N GLU A 126 -1.91 -0.21 7.77
CA GLU A 126 -1.24 -1.45 8.15
C GLU A 126 -0.37 -2.00 7.01
N ARG A 127 0.88 -2.33 7.37
CA ARG A 127 1.93 -2.80 6.44
C ARG A 127 2.40 -1.78 5.39
N LEU A 128 1.86 -0.56 5.38
CA LEU A 128 2.20 0.47 4.39
C LEU A 128 3.04 1.60 4.99
N GLY A 129 2.63 2.17 6.12
CA GLY A 129 3.30 3.33 6.71
C GLY A 129 2.41 4.13 7.64
N TYR A 130 2.91 5.29 8.05
CA TYR A 130 2.13 6.30 8.76
C TYR A 130 1.70 7.39 7.78
N PHE A 131 0.45 7.80 7.87
CA PHE A 131 -0.20 8.73 6.97
C PHE A 131 -0.91 9.82 7.74
N VAL A 132 -0.99 11.01 7.15
CA VAL A 132 -1.72 12.16 7.69
C VAL A 132 -2.73 12.66 6.66
N VAL A 133 -3.90 13.10 7.13
CA VAL A 133 -4.89 13.77 6.29
C VAL A 133 -4.35 15.14 5.88
N ASP A 134 -4.17 15.32 4.57
CA ASP A 134 -3.64 16.54 3.98
C ASP A 134 -4.71 17.65 3.94
N LYS A 135 -4.24 18.91 3.96
CA LYS A 135 -5.09 20.11 3.89
C LYS A 135 -5.90 20.23 2.59
N ASP A 136 -5.49 19.53 1.52
CA ASP A 136 -6.23 19.47 0.26
C ASP A 136 -7.47 18.55 0.35
N SER A 137 -7.70 17.92 1.51
CA SER A 137 -8.91 17.13 1.74
C SER A 137 -10.16 18.01 1.78
N THR A 138 -11.25 17.47 1.23
CA THR A 138 -12.58 18.06 1.18
C THR A 138 -13.60 17.05 1.72
N PRO A 139 -14.84 17.47 2.05
CA PRO A 139 -15.88 16.54 2.47
C PRO A 139 -16.13 15.40 1.47
N GLU A 140 -15.87 15.62 0.18
CA GLU A 140 -16.08 14.65 -0.91
C GLU A 140 -14.83 13.84 -1.24
N LYS A 141 -13.64 14.29 -0.82
CA LYS A 141 -12.36 13.69 -1.19
C LYS A 141 -11.35 13.79 -0.05
N LEU A 142 -10.99 12.64 0.50
CA LEU A 142 -9.90 12.54 1.46
C LEU A 142 -8.57 12.35 0.74
N VAL A 143 -7.57 13.10 1.20
CA VAL A 143 -6.20 13.08 0.69
C VAL A 143 -5.27 12.70 1.83
N PHE A 144 -4.46 11.66 1.64
CA PHE A 144 -3.49 11.19 2.62
C PHE A 144 -2.07 11.34 2.12
N ASN A 145 -1.21 11.93 2.93
CA ASN A 145 0.23 11.97 2.68
C ASN A 145 0.92 10.90 3.52
N ARG A 146 1.77 10.06 2.92
CA ARG A 146 2.65 9.17 3.69
C ARG A 146 3.71 10.00 4.40
N THR A 147 3.66 10.05 5.72
CA THR A 147 4.64 10.75 6.56
C THR A 147 5.94 9.98 6.61
N VAL A 148 5.88 8.66 6.86
CA VAL A 148 7.06 7.79 6.93
C VAL A 148 6.66 6.33 6.67
N THR A 149 7.59 5.54 6.12
CA THR A 149 7.45 4.08 5.98
C THR A 149 7.54 3.39 7.34
N LEU A 150 7.03 2.15 7.45
CA LEU A 150 7.08 1.38 8.71
C LEU A 150 8.50 0.97 9.12
N LYS A 151 9.37 0.79 8.13
CA LYS A 151 10.77 0.48 8.29
C LYS A 151 11.56 1.42 7.42
N ASP A 152 12.74 1.76 7.89
CA ASP A 152 13.70 2.50 7.09
C ASP A 152 14.16 1.62 5.91
N ASN A 153 14.03 2.16 4.70
CA ASN A 153 14.49 1.53 3.47
C ASN A 153 15.84 2.08 3.00
N TYR A 154 16.36 3.11 3.67
CA TYR A 154 17.71 3.59 3.40
C TYR A 154 18.69 2.59 3.99
N GLY A 155 19.31 1.80 3.11
CA GLY A 155 20.41 0.94 3.49
C GLY A 155 21.42 1.74 4.29
N LYS A 156 21.95 1.15 5.36
CA LYS A 156 23.08 1.70 6.10
C LYS A 156 24.16 2.06 5.08
N GLY A 157 24.28 3.36 4.77
CA GLY A 157 25.42 3.90 4.06
C GLY A 157 26.67 3.42 4.78
N GLY A 158 27.64 2.95 4.00
CA GLY A 158 28.83 2.29 4.51
C GLY A 158 29.52 3.11 5.61
N LYS A 159 30.06 2.39 6.59
CA LYS A 159 31.26 2.86 7.28
C LYS A 159 32.45 2.75 6.34
#